data_AF-A0AAD8MEL7-F1
#
_entry.id   AF-A0AAD8MEL7-F1
#
_cell.length_a   1.000
_cell.length_b   1.000
_cell.length_c   1.000
_cell.angle_alpha   90.00
_cell.angle_beta   90.00
_cell.angle_gamma   90.00
#
_symmetry.space_group_name_H-M   'P 1'
#
loop_
_entity.id
_entity.type
_entity.pdbx_description
1 polymer ?
#
loop_
_entity_poly.entity_id
_entity_poly.type
_entity_poly.pdbx_seq_one_letter_code
_entity_poly.pdbx_strand_id
1 'polypeptide(L)'
;MSKRKEITSYFQPKKKQTTTCEVEEPSAASIEVTGDGVEPLIFGGINNNSEQHPQNPEIVNEGIDSENTDEIIDFNSLIRDPGLRKQIETYHPNQKDLIRRAYIDLGPYQHVQVYPFSGPEHHPRRFQKSWFDKFPWLEYSPEKDAAYCFYCFLFAKNPLGRCGSNTFTVKGFNSWRKVNNGKDCAFRCHVGKGDGSNSAHNFAAKCYYNLKNQPCHLEKNPSTV
;
A
#
# COMPACT_ATOMS: atom_id res chain seq x y z
N MET A 1 42.25 11.76 -55.72
CA MET A 1 42.72 10.83 -54.68
C MET A 1 42.22 11.31 -53.33
N SER A 2 41.24 10.63 -52.73
CA SER A 2 40.58 11.04 -51.48
C SER A 2 41.10 10.20 -50.32
N LYS A 3 41.70 10.83 -49.29
CA LYS A 3 42.25 10.13 -48.12
C LYS A 3 41.13 9.85 -47.10
N ARG A 4 40.86 8.57 -46.83
CA ARG A 4 40.02 8.14 -45.69
C ARG A 4 40.76 8.43 -44.38
N LYS A 5 40.04 8.90 -43.37
CA LYS A 5 40.52 8.99 -41.98
C LYS A 5 40.07 7.74 -41.23
N GLU A 6 41.01 7.01 -40.65
CA GLU A 6 40.73 5.87 -39.76
C GLU A 6 40.43 6.33 -38.34
N ILE A 7 39.49 5.65 -37.69
CA ILE A 7 39.12 5.87 -36.28
C ILE A 7 39.91 4.87 -35.44
N THR A 8 40.90 5.34 -34.68
CA THR A 8 41.74 4.52 -33.80
C THR A 8 41.41 4.77 -32.33
N SER A 9 40.21 4.39 -31.87
CA SER A 9 39.98 4.23 -30.44
C SER A 9 38.77 3.34 -30.18
N TYR A 10 39.02 2.17 -29.60
CA TYR A 10 37.99 1.26 -29.10
C TYR A 10 37.90 1.39 -27.58
N PHE A 11 36.66 1.48 -27.05
CA PHE A 11 36.37 1.45 -25.62
C PHE A 11 36.80 0.11 -25.00
N GLN A 12 37.57 0.16 -23.92
CA GLN A 12 37.94 -1.03 -23.15
C GLN A 12 36.84 -1.43 -22.15
N PRO A 13 36.53 -2.74 -21.99
CA PRO A 13 35.58 -3.20 -20.99
C PRO A 13 36.22 -3.28 -19.60
N LYS A 14 35.51 -2.78 -18.57
CA LYS A 14 35.89 -2.96 -17.17
C LYS A 14 35.75 -4.45 -16.78
N LYS A 15 36.82 -5.01 -16.22
CA LYS A 15 36.88 -6.40 -15.71
C LYS A 15 35.89 -6.58 -14.55
N LYS A 16 35.11 -7.65 -14.59
CA LYS A 16 34.35 -8.17 -13.44
C LYS A 16 35.35 -8.76 -12.44
N GLN A 17 35.31 -8.33 -11.19
CA GLN A 17 35.92 -9.08 -10.09
C GLN A 17 34.86 -10.04 -9.54
N THR A 18 35.12 -11.33 -9.72
CA THR A 18 34.46 -12.45 -9.07
C THR A 18 35.57 -13.29 -8.46
N THR A 19 35.62 -13.40 -7.14
CA THR A 19 36.40 -14.40 -6.37
C THR A 19 35.83 -14.40 -4.96
N THR A 20 34.95 -15.35 -4.59
CA THR A 20 35.16 -16.75 -4.13
C THR A 20 35.10 -16.81 -2.59
N CYS A 21 34.10 -17.52 -2.07
CA CYS A 21 33.99 -17.89 -0.66
C CYS A 21 34.50 -19.33 -0.51
N GLU A 22 35.61 -19.52 0.20
CA GLU A 22 35.95 -20.78 0.85
C GLU A 22 36.47 -20.48 2.26
N VAL A 23 36.24 -21.45 3.14
CA VAL A 23 36.19 -21.41 4.61
C VAL A 23 37.57 -21.71 5.20
N GLU A 24 37.93 -21.08 6.33
CA GLU A 24 38.53 -21.76 7.52
C GLU A 24 38.76 -20.79 8.71
N GLU A 25 38.48 -21.30 9.92
CA GLU A 25 38.68 -20.71 11.25
C GLU A 25 40.19 -20.78 11.66
N PRO A 26 40.71 -19.96 12.61
CA PRO A 26 40.61 -20.34 14.04
C PRO A 26 40.73 -19.20 15.11
N SER A 27 40.32 -19.55 16.34
CA SER A 27 40.99 -19.34 17.66
C SER A 27 41.23 -17.93 18.27
N ALA A 28 40.46 -17.67 19.33
CA ALA A 28 40.77 -17.18 20.69
C ALA A 28 41.82 -16.07 20.99
N ALA A 29 41.38 -15.05 21.74
CA ALA A 29 42.15 -14.45 22.84
C ALA A 29 41.23 -13.75 23.88
N SER A 30 41.60 -13.91 25.15
CA SER A 30 40.94 -13.60 26.42
C SER A 30 40.94 -12.11 26.82
N ILE A 31 40.12 -11.74 27.82
CA ILE A 31 40.51 -10.95 29.02
C ILE A 31 39.50 -11.22 30.15
N GLU A 32 40.07 -11.38 31.34
CA GLU A 32 39.50 -11.81 32.63
C GLU A 32 39.00 -10.62 33.46
N VAL A 33 38.02 -10.80 34.35
CA VAL A 33 38.01 -10.27 35.75
C VAL A 33 37.07 -11.13 36.63
N THR A 34 37.72 -11.92 37.49
CA THR A 34 37.43 -12.40 38.87
C THR A 34 35.99 -12.51 39.38
N GLY A 35 35.67 -13.71 39.89
CA GLY A 35 34.63 -13.92 40.91
C GLY A 35 35.24 -14.25 42.27
N ASP A 36 34.40 -14.20 43.31
CA ASP A 36 34.55 -14.97 44.55
C ASP A 36 33.15 -15.36 45.06
N GLY A 37 33.02 -16.61 45.52
CA GLY A 37 31.79 -17.26 46.01
C GLY A 37 31.26 -16.66 47.32
N VAL A 38 30.09 -17.04 47.83
CA VAL A 38 29.71 -18.38 48.32
C VAL A 38 28.18 -18.54 48.47
N GLU A 39 27.74 -19.80 48.38
CA GLU A 39 26.39 -20.39 48.45
C GLU A 39 25.88 -20.59 49.93
N PRO A 40 24.80 -21.35 50.24
CA PRO A 40 23.35 -21.25 49.93
C PRO A 40 22.49 -21.31 51.23
N LEU A 41 21.14 -21.27 51.18
CA LEU A 41 20.27 -22.08 52.08
C LEU A 41 18.80 -22.19 51.58
N ILE A 42 18.28 -23.41 51.71
CA ILE A 42 16.95 -23.92 51.37
C ILE A 42 15.96 -23.74 52.54
N PHE A 43 14.66 -23.46 52.29
CA PHE A 43 13.50 -24.19 52.87
C PHE A 43 12.14 -23.79 52.24
N GLY A 44 11.16 -24.70 52.29
CA GLY A 44 9.83 -24.71 51.61
C GLY A 44 8.80 -23.67 52.10
N GLY A 45 7.50 -23.70 51.80
CA GLY A 45 6.60 -24.63 51.12
C GLY A 45 5.15 -24.10 51.28
N ILE A 46 4.30 -24.29 50.25
CA ILE A 46 2.91 -24.81 50.27
C ILE A 46 1.87 -24.35 51.36
N ASN A 47 0.75 -23.76 50.87
CA ASN A 47 -0.70 -23.87 51.25
C ASN A 47 -1.49 -22.78 52.04
N ASN A 48 -2.56 -22.28 51.38
CA ASN A 48 -4.00 -22.02 51.72
C ASN A 48 -4.41 -21.86 53.22
N ASN A 49 -5.32 -20.98 53.68
CA ASN A 49 -6.72 -20.74 53.28
C ASN A 49 -7.40 -19.65 54.16
N SER A 50 -8.65 -19.27 53.82
CA SER A 50 -9.73 -18.65 54.64
C SER A 50 -9.95 -17.12 54.66
N GLU A 51 -11.01 -16.74 53.92
CA GLU A 51 -12.19 -15.93 54.30
C GLU A 51 -12.04 -14.50 54.87
N GLN A 52 -12.56 -13.51 54.11
CA GLN A 52 -13.72 -12.69 54.49
C GLN A 52 -14.23 -11.80 53.33
N HIS A 53 -15.54 -11.90 53.05
CA HIS A 53 -16.44 -10.98 52.32
C HIS A 53 -17.09 -10.02 53.37
N PRO A 54 -17.78 -8.86 53.11
CA PRO A 54 -18.39 -8.23 51.90
C PRO A 54 -17.95 -6.73 51.70
N GLN A 55 -18.37 -5.86 50.76
CA GLN A 55 -19.69 -5.47 50.18
C GLN A 55 -19.51 -4.74 48.82
N ASN A 56 -20.56 -4.81 48.00
CA ASN A 56 -20.76 -4.30 46.63
C ASN A 56 -20.71 -2.75 46.49
N PRO A 57 -20.51 -2.22 45.27
CA PRO A 57 -21.59 -1.37 44.76
C PRO A 57 -22.04 -1.74 43.35
N GLU A 58 -23.36 -1.72 43.18
CA GLU A 58 -24.09 -1.80 41.92
C GLU A 58 -23.52 -0.83 40.88
N ILE A 59 -22.97 -1.36 39.79
CA ILE A 59 -22.81 -0.60 38.56
C ILE A 59 -23.90 -1.11 37.62
N VAL A 60 -24.85 -0.21 37.40
CA VAL A 60 -25.98 -0.33 36.51
C VAL A 60 -25.49 -0.75 35.12
N ASN A 61 -25.98 -1.89 34.65
CA ASN A 61 -25.90 -2.29 33.25
C ASN A 61 -26.73 -1.30 32.43
N GLU A 62 -26.12 -0.23 31.96
CA GLU A 62 -26.67 0.50 30.82
C GLU A 62 -26.32 -0.30 29.57
N GLY A 63 -27.34 -0.95 29.03
CA GLY A 63 -27.30 -1.50 27.68
C GLY A 63 -26.90 -0.38 26.73
N ILE A 64 -25.71 -0.48 26.17
CA ILE A 64 -25.42 0.16 24.91
C ILE A 64 -26.20 -0.67 23.90
N ASP A 65 -27.47 -0.31 23.74
CA ASP A 65 -28.25 -0.71 22.59
C ASP A 65 -27.41 -0.35 21.37
N SER A 66 -27.08 -1.40 20.64
CA SER A 66 -26.49 -1.36 19.32
C SER A 66 -27.37 -0.47 18.44
N GLU A 67 -27.08 0.83 18.43
CA GLU A 67 -27.60 1.75 17.43
C GLU A 67 -27.07 1.28 16.07
N ASN A 68 -27.91 0.47 15.43
CA ASN A 68 -27.90 0.22 14.01
C ASN A 68 -28.26 1.54 13.32
N THR A 69 -27.35 2.51 13.37
CA THR A 69 -27.33 3.60 12.43
C THR A 69 -26.77 3.02 11.14
N ASP A 70 -27.68 2.41 10.37
CA ASP A 70 -27.55 2.40 8.92
C ASP A 70 -27.54 3.88 8.49
N GLU A 71 -26.42 4.57 8.72
CA GLU A 71 -26.16 5.89 8.15
C GLU A 71 -26.36 5.72 6.66
N ILE A 72 -27.45 6.31 6.16
CA ILE A 72 -27.76 6.36 4.74
C ILE A 72 -26.57 7.08 4.10
N ILE A 73 -25.69 6.32 3.46
CA ILE A 73 -24.56 6.90 2.76
C ILE A 73 -25.12 7.72 1.62
N ASP A 74 -24.98 9.05 1.70
CA ASP A 74 -25.21 9.91 0.55
C ASP A 74 -24.05 9.71 -0.45
N PHE A 75 -24.26 8.84 -1.42
CA PHE A 75 -23.27 8.55 -2.46
C PHE A 75 -22.89 9.79 -3.29
N ASN A 76 -23.75 10.82 -3.35
CA ASN A 76 -23.44 12.07 -4.06
C ASN A 76 -22.42 12.92 -3.31
N SER A 77 -22.28 12.72 -2.00
CA SER A 77 -21.32 13.43 -1.14
C SER A 77 -19.91 12.81 -1.14
N LEU A 78 -19.70 11.69 -1.86
CA LEU A 78 -18.40 11.02 -1.87
C LEU A 78 -17.31 11.92 -2.47
N ILE A 79 -16.28 12.17 -1.68
CA ILE A 79 -15.08 12.89 -2.12
C ILE A 79 -14.40 12.10 -3.25
N ARG A 80 -14.29 12.72 -4.42
CA ARG A 80 -13.72 12.10 -5.63
C ARG A 80 -12.21 12.15 -5.68
N ASP A 81 -11.61 13.21 -5.15
CA ASP A 81 -10.17 13.42 -5.22
C ASP A 81 -9.43 12.27 -4.49
N PRO A 82 -8.52 11.55 -5.18
CA PRO A 82 -7.88 10.36 -4.63
C PRO A 82 -6.95 10.67 -3.45
N GLY A 83 -6.47 11.90 -3.34
CA GLY A 83 -5.61 12.37 -2.24
C GLY A 83 -6.39 12.89 -1.03
N LEU A 84 -7.71 13.05 -1.13
CA LEU A 84 -8.58 13.52 -0.05
C LEU A 84 -9.62 12.48 0.40
N ARG A 85 -9.96 11.51 -0.45
CA ARG A 85 -11.00 10.52 -0.15
C ARG A 85 -10.60 9.57 0.98
N LYS A 86 -11.61 9.16 1.76
CA LYS A 86 -11.50 8.19 2.86
C LYS A 86 -11.16 6.78 2.31
N GLN A 87 -10.27 6.06 2.99
CA GLN A 87 -9.85 4.71 2.58
C GLN A 87 -11.01 3.71 2.75
N ILE A 88 -11.17 2.78 1.79
CA ILE A 88 -12.27 1.81 1.77
C ILE A 88 -12.31 0.98 3.06
N GLU A 89 -11.15 0.66 3.62
CA GLU A 89 -11.01 -0.15 4.83
C GLU A 89 -11.66 0.47 6.06
N THR A 90 -11.80 1.80 6.08
CA THR A 90 -12.30 2.58 7.22
C THR A 90 -13.83 2.77 7.22
N TYR A 91 -14.52 2.27 6.20
CA TYR A 91 -15.99 2.17 6.20
C TYR A 91 -16.44 0.89 6.92
N HIS A 92 -17.72 0.85 7.33
CA HIS A 92 -18.30 -0.35 7.93
C HIS A 92 -18.29 -1.53 6.93
N PRO A 93 -18.00 -2.78 7.33
CA PRO A 93 -17.94 -3.92 6.42
C PRO A 93 -19.14 -4.06 5.48
N ASN A 94 -20.35 -3.82 5.97
CA ASN A 94 -21.60 -3.91 5.19
C ASN A 94 -21.73 -2.80 4.12
N GLN A 95 -20.99 -1.70 4.27
CA GLN A 95 -21.03 -0.55 3.37
C GLN A 95 -19.94 -0.59 2.29
N LYS A 96 -18.84 -1.34 2.51
CA LYS A 96 -17.66 -1.31 1.64
C LYS A 96 -17.97 -1.62 0.18
N ASP A 97 -18.82 -2.62 -0.07
CA ASP A 97 -19.17 -3.01 -1.44
C ASP A 97 -20.06 -1.99 -2.14
N LEU A 98 -20.98 -1.35 -1.41
CA LEU A 98 -21.79 -0.25 -1.94
C LEU A 98 -20.90 0.95 -2.31
N ILE A 99 -19.99 1.33 -1.41
CA ILE A 99 -19.02 2.41 -1.66
C ILE A 99 -18.13 2.08 -2.87
N ARG A 100 -17.64 0.84 -2.97
CA ARG A 100 -16.85 0.40 -4.14
C ARG A 100 -17.65 0.54 -5.43
N ARG A 101 -18.89 0.07 -5.47
CA ARG A 101 -19.76 0.19 -6.64
C ARG A 101 -19.98 1.65 -7.03
N ALA A 102 -20.28 2.52 -6.06
CA ALA A 102 -20.43 3.95 -6.30
C ALA A 102 -19.17 4.56 -6.95
N TYR A 103 -17.98 4.28 -6.42
CA TYR A 103 -16.73 4.71 -7.06
C TYR A 103 -16.53 4.11 -8.45
N ILE A 104 -16.87 2.83 -8.66
CA ILE A 104 -16.76 2.15 -9.97
C ILE A 104 -17.64 2.85 -11.02
N ASP A 105 -18.89 3.19 -10.66
CA ASP A 105 -19.83 3.90 -11.54
C ASP A 105 -19.32 5.30 -11.89
N LEU A 106 -18.73 5.96 -10.91
CA LEU A 106 -18.10 7.28 -11.04
C LEU A 106 -16.80 7.24 -11.86
N GLY A 107 -16.08 6.10 -11.87
CA GLY A 107 -14.84 5.87 -12.59
C GLY A 107 -13.58 6.55 -12.00
N PRO A 108 -12.39 6.26 -12.56
CA PRO A 108 -11.12 6.86 -12.14
C PRO A 108 -11.13 8.40 -12.25
N TYR A 109 -10.55 9.07 -11.27
CA TYR A 109 -10.42 10.53 -11.26
C TYR A 109 -9.33 11.03 -12.24
N GLN A 110 -9.74 11.32 -13.48
CA GLN A 110 -8.84 11.68 -14.60
C GLN A 110 -9.20 13.02 -15.29
N HIS A 111 -10.21 13.74 -14.83
CA HIS A 111 -10.74 14.95 -15.50
C HIS A 111 -10.03 16.26 -15.14
N VAL A 112 -8.80 16.18 -14.63
CA VAL A 112 -7.98 17.34 -14.24
C VAL A 112 -7.41 18.04 -15.48
N GLN A 113 -7.38 19.38 -15.47
CA GLN A 113 -6.85 20.18 -16.58
C GLN A 113 -5.46 20.78 -16.31
N VAL A 114 -5.14 21.06 -15.05
CA VAL A 114 -3.91 21.74 -14.64
C VAL A 114 -3.04 20.80 -13.83
N TYR A 115 -1.75 20.74 -14.21
CA TYR A 115 -0.73 19.97 -13.50
C TYR A 115 0.44 20.90 -13.16
N PRO A 116 0.68 21.21 -11.87
CA PRO A 116 1.77 22.09 -11.44
C PRO A 116 3.13 21.47 -11.72
N PHE A 117 4.14 22.32 -11.82
CA PHE A 117 5.53 21.87 -11.83
C PHE A 117 6.01 21.61 -10.40
N SER A 118 6.78 20.54 -10.25
CA SER A 118 7.38 20.10 -8.99
C SER A 118 8.81 19.58 -9.23
N GLY A 119 9.62 19.60 -8.18
CA GLY A 119 11.01 19.13 -8.20
C GLY A 119 12.05 20.26 -8.26
N PRO A 120 13.31 19.95 -8.58
CA PRO A 120 14.40 20.92 -8.56
C PRO A 120 14.20 22.04 -9.58
N GLU A 121 14.61 23.26 -9.23
CA GLU A 121 14.47 24.47 -10.04
C GLU A 121 14.99 24.31 -11.48
N HIS A 122 16.15 23.65 -11.64
CA HIS A 122 16.77 23.46 -12.96
C HIS A 122 16.16 22.31 -13.79
N HIS A 123 15.34 21.46 -13.18
CA HIS A 123 14.74 20.31 -13.84
C HIS A 123 13.31 20.07 -13.35
N PRO A 124 12.41 21.06 -13.49
CA PRO A 124 11.04 20.93 -13.04
C PRO A 124 10.34 19.85 -13.85
N ARG A 125 9.50 19.07 -13.17
CA ARG A 125 8.72 17.99 -13.78
C ARG A 125 7.29 18.13 -13.33
N ARG A 126 6.37 17.60 -14.10
CA ARG A 126 4.95 17.60 -13.76
C ARG A 126 4.32 16.30 -14.20
N PHE A 127 3.14 16.04 -13.65
CA PHE A 127 2.27 15.01 -14.19
C PHE A 127 1.96 15.28 -15.68
N GLN A 128 1.91 14.24 -16.49
CA GLN A 128 1.58 14.34 -17.92
C GLN A 128 0.24 13.66 -18.19
N LYS A 129 -0.70 14.39 -18.79
CA LYS A 129 -2.02 13.87 -19.15
C LYS A 129 -1.96 12.62 -20.02
N SER A 130 -0.98 12.53 -20.92
CA SER A 130 -0.75 11.37 -21.80
C SER A 130 -0.41 10.07 -21.06
N TRP A 131 -0.16 10.12 -19.74
CA TRP A 131 -0.04 8.93 -18.93
C TRP A 131 -1.38 8.22 -18.70
N PHE A 132 -2.52 8.93 -18.74
CA PHE A 132 -3.83 8.29 -18.61
C PHE A 132 -4.11 7.31 -19.75
N ASP A 133 -3.76 7.67 -20.98
CA ASP A 133 -3.93 6.79 -22.16
C ASP A 133 -3.16 5.47 -22.02
N LYS A 134 -2.01 5.51 -21.33
CA LYS A 134 -1.13 4.35 -21.12
C LYS A 134 -1.50 3.55 -19.88
N PHE A 135 -2.13 4.18 -18.90
CA PHE A 135 -2.41 3.60 -17.60
C PHE A 135 -3.85 3.95 -17.19
N PRO A 136 -4.87 3.21 -17.67
CA PRO A 136 -6.29 3.52 -17.42
C PRO A 136 -6.68 3.51 -15.93
N TRP A 137 -5.91 2.82 -15.09
CA TRP A 137 -6.10 2.78 -13.64
C TRP A 137 -5.59 4.01 -12.89
N LEU A 138 -4.81 4.87 -13.56
CA LEU A 138 -4.10 5.98 -12.96
C LEU A 138 -5.07 7.10 -12.61
N GLU A 139 -4.96 7.63 -11.40
CA GLU A 139 -5.67 8.82 -10.95
C GLU A 139 -4.67 9.89 -10.54
N TYR A 140 -5.11 11.15 -10.52
CA TYR A 140 -4.27 12.27 -10.12
C TYR A 140 -5.02 13.21 -9.17
N SER A 141 -4.42 13.53 -8.03
CA SER A 141 -4.92 14.54 -7.09
C SER A 141 -4.19 15.87 -7.35
N PRO A 142 -4.89 16.94 -7.78
CA PRO A 142 -4.33 18.29 -7.82
C PRO A 142 -3.91 18.78 -6.44
N GLU A 143 -4.71 18.46 -5.42
CA GLU A 143 -4.49 18.88 -4.03
C GLU A 143 -3.20 18.32 -3.44
N LYS A 144 -2.80 17.11 -3.84
CA LYS A 144 -1.57 16.46 -3.38
C LYS A 144 -0.42 16.54 -4.37
N ASP A 145 -0.65 17.06 -5.59
CA ASP A 145 0.21 16.88 -6.76
C ASP A 145 0.79 15.45 -6.82
N ALA A 146 -0.09 14.46 -6.79
CA ALA A 146 0.30 13.07 -6.66
C ALA A 146 -0.62 12.12 -7.44
N ALA A 147 -0.04 11.03 -7.94
CA ALA A 147 -0.73 10.00 -8.68
C ALA A 147 -1.09 8.80 -7.79
N TYR A 148 -2.25 8.23 -8.05
CA TYR A 148 -2.84 7.13 -7.30
C TYR A 148 -3.29 6.01 -8.25
N CYS A 149 -3.62 4.85 -7.69
CA CYS A 149 -4.15 3.73 -8.44
C CYS A 149 -5.57 3.43 -8.00
N PHE A 150 -6.52 3.59 -8.92
CA PHE A 150 -7.94 3.39 -8.67
C PHE A 150 -8.26 1.96 -8.23
N TYR A 151 -7.72 0.96 -8.93
CA TYR A 151 -7.97 -0.44 -8.60
C TYR A 151 -7.42 -0.80 -7.21
N CYS A 152 -6.18 -0.37 -6.93
CA CYS A 152 -5.55 -0.62 -5.65
C CYS A 152 -6.25 0.10 -4.50
N PHE A 153 -6.81 1.30 -4.73
CA PHE A 153 -7.63 1.99 -3.72
C PHE A 153 -8.88 1.17 -3.36
N LEU A 154 -9.54 0.57 -4.36
CA LEU A 154 -10.78 -0.18 -4.12
C LEU A 154 -10.53 -1.52 -3.41
N PHE A 155 -9.40 -2.18 -3.69
CA PHE A 155 -9.14 -3.58 -3.30
C PHE A 155 -7.75 -3.80 -2.68
N ALA A 156 -7.22 -2.82 -1.94
CA ALA A 156 -5.98 -3.01 -1.20
C ALA A 156 -6.10 -4.22 -0.24
N LYS A 157 -5.07 -5.07 -0.21
CA LYS A 157 -4.98 -6.16 0.77
C LYS A 157 -4.22 -5.69 2.01
N ASN A 158 -4.83 -5.82 3.18
CA ASN A 158 -4.10 -5.92 4.44
C ASN A 158 -3.69 -7.40 4.69
N PRO A 159 -2.50 -7.70 5.25
CA PRO A 159 -1.45 -6.77 5.68
C PRO A 159 -0.30 -6.63 4.66
N LEU A 160 0.10 -5.37 4.48
CA LEU A 160 1.40 -4.76 4.10
C LEU A 160 2.63 -5.66 3.86
N GLY A 161 2.54 -6.65 2.98
CA GLY A 161 3.58 -7.69 2.85
C GLY A 161 4.50 -7.63 1.63
N ARG A 162 4.43 -6.64 0.73
CA ARG A 162 5.43 -6.45 -0.35
C ARG A 162 5.65 -4.97 -0.70
N CYS A 163 6.89 -4.67 -1.08
CA CYS A 163 7.44 -3.35 -1.37
C CYS A 163 6.52 -2.43 -2.22
N GLY A 164 6.25 -1.23 -1.69
CA GLY A 164 5.51 -0.18 -2.41
C GLY A 164 3.99 -0.17 -2.23
N SER A 165 3.43 -0.98 -1.32
CA SER A 165 1.98 -1.18 -1.16
C SER A 165 1.15 0.09 -0.94
N ASN A 166 1.74 1.14 -0.35
CA ASN A 166 0.99 2.35 0.03
C ASN A 166 1.29 3.57 -0.85
N THR A 167 2.27 3.48 -1.75
CA THR A 167 2.69 4.64 -2.56
C THR A 167 1.56 5.11 -3.49
N PHE A 168 0.84 4.18 -4.11
CA PHE A 168 -0.24 4.50 -5.05
C PHE A 168 -1.63 4.52 -4.41
N THR A 169 -1.77 4.25 -3.11
CA THR A 169 -3.07 4.15 -2.44
C THR A 169 -3.26 5.19 -1.33
N VAL A 170 -2.24 5.39 -0.50
CA VAL A 170 -2.31 6.29 0.67
C VAL A 170 -1.44 7.51 0.48
N LYS A 171 -0.13 7.32 0.20
CA LYS A 171 0.83 8.44 0.15
C LYS A 171 0.71 9.28 -1.11
N GLY A 172 0.35 8.66 -2.23
CA GLY A 172 0.46 9.27 -3.55
C GLY A 172 1.88 9.19 -4.10
N PHE A 173 2.00 9.05 -5.41
CA PHE A 173 3.25 9.04 -6.14
C PHE A 173 3.48 10.38 -6.82
N ASN A 174 4.59 11.08 -6.52
CA ASN A 174 4.95 12.35 -7.15
C ASN A 174 6.37 12.38 -7.74
N SER A 175 7.05 11.22 -7.79
CA SER A 175 8.41 11.10 -8.31
C SER A 175 8.44 11.03 -9.84
N TRP A 176 8.01 12.10 -10.52
CA TRP A 176 7.79 12.17 -11.98
C TRP A 176 8.97 11.70 -12.83
N ARG A 177 10.21 11.91 -12.38
CA ARG A 177 11.43 11.40 -13.06
C ARG A 177 11.39 9.89 -13.28
N LYS A 178 10.81 9.13 -12.34
CA LYS A 178 10.76 7.65 -12.41
C LYS A 178 9.73 7.13 -13.40
N VAL A 179 8.85 7.97 -13.95
CA VAL A 179 7.85 7.53 -14.95
C VAL A 179 8.48 7.31 -16.32
N ASN A 180 9.48 8.13 -16.69
CA ASN A 180 10.13 8.04 -18.00
C ASN A 180 11.38 7.13 -18.01
N ASN A 181 11.61 6.34 -16.95
CA ASN A 181 12.81 5.51 -16.81
C ASN A 181 12.72 4.16 -17.56
N GLY A 182 12.20 4.16 -18.79
CA GLY A 182 12.17 2.99 -19.66
C GLY A 182 11.52 1.73 -19.04
N LYS A 183 12.34 0.70 -18.81
CA LYS A 183 11.94 -0.58 -18.19
C LYS A 183 11.68 -0.45 -16.69
N ASP A 184 12.33 0.50 -16.03
CA ASP A 184 12.17 0.80 -14.60
C ASP A 184 11.16 1.94 -14.37
N CYS A 185 10.23 2.11 -15.31
CA CYS A 185 9.11 3.03 -15.18
C CYS A 185 8.29 2.68 -13.94
N ALA A 186 8.15 3.61 -12.99
CA ALA A 186 7.44 3.37 -11.74
C ALA A 186 6.01 2.84 -11.93
N PHE A 187 5.28 3.34 -12.95
CA PHE A 187 3.94 2.86 -13.26
C PHE A 187 3.94 1.43 -13.82
N ARG A 188 4.89 1.08 -14.69
CA ARG A 188 5.04 -0.30 -15.18
C ARG A 188 5.46 -1.25 -14.06
N CYS A 189 6.42 -0.84 -13.23
CA CYS A 189 6.85 -1.62 -12.07
C CYS A 189 5.70 -1.85 -11.08
N HIS A 190 4.80 -0.88 -10.92
CA HIS A 190 3.60 -1.02 -10.08
C HIS A 190 2.64 -2.11 -10.59
N VAL A 191 2.37 -2.13 -11.90
CA VAL A 191 1.56 -3.17 -12.55
C VAL A 191 2.24 -4.54 -12.44
N GLY A 192 3.57 -4.56 -12.39
CA GLY A 192 4.37 -5.78 -12.29
C GLY A 192 5.08 -6.09 -13.59
N LYS A 193 6.04 -7.03 -13.52
CA LYS A 193 6.67 -7.59 -14.71
C LYS A 193 5.63 -8.54 -15.32
N GLY A 194 5.35 -8.44 -16.61
CA GLY A 194 4.37 -9.29 -17.31
C GLY A 194 4.77 -10.78 -17.41
N ASP A 195 5.49 -11.30 -16.41
CA ASP A 195 6.03 -12.65 -16.30
C ASP A 195 5.07 -13.64 -15.61
N GLY A 196 3.81 -13.24 -15.41
CA GLY A 196 2.79 -14.04 -14.74
C GLY A 196 2.80 -13.93 -13.21
N SER A 197 3.72 -13.15 -12.62
CA SER A 197 3.65 -12.86 -11.19
C SER A 197 2.44 -11.98 -10.85
N ASN A 198 1.60 -12.44 -9.90
CA ASN A 198 0.47 -11.66 -9.41
C ASN A 198 0.96 -10.51 -8.54
N SER A 199 1.12 -9.34 -9.15
CA SER A 199 1.32 -8.08 -8.44
C SER A 199 0.05 -7.71 -7.65
N ALA A 200 0.21 -6.84 -6.64
CA ALA A 200 -0.92 -6.28 -5.92
C ALA A 200 -1.91 -5.57 -6.88
N HIS A 201 -1.37 -4.89 -7.89
CA HIS A 201 -2.15 -4.25 -8.93
C HIS A 201 -2.99 -5.25 -9.73
N ASN A 202 -2.39 -6.33 -10.23
CA ASN A 202 -3.09 -7.33 -11.05
C ASN A 202 -4.19 -8.03 -10.26
N PHE A 203 -3.94 -8.31 -8.97
CA PHE A 203 -4.97 -8.83 -8.07
C PHE A 203 -6.14 -7.82 -7.92
N ALA A 204 -5.83 -6.56 -7.62
CA ALA A 204 -6.84 -5.52 -7.45
C ALA A 204 -7.63 -5.26 -8.76
N ALA A 205 -6.97 -5.28 -9.91
CA ALA A 205 -7.60 -5.17 -11.22
C ALA A 205 -8.57 -6.33 -11.47
N LYS A 206 -8.19 -7.57 -11.12
CA LYS A 206 -9.09 -8.73 -11.22
C LYS A 206 -10.33 -8.54 -10.34
N CYS A 207 -10.16 -8.11 -9.09
CA CYS A 207 -11.28 -7.80 -8.20
C CYS A 207 -12.18 -6.68 -8.74
N TYR A 208 -11.59 -5.63 -9.32
CA TYR A 208 -12.32 -4.54 -9.97
C TYR A 208 -13.21 -5.03 -11.10
N TYR A 209 -12.67 -5.79 -12.05
CA TYR A 209 -13.48 -6.29 -13.17
C TYR A 209 -14.54 -7.30 -12.71
N ASN A 210 -14.22 -8.13 -11.70
CA ASN A 210 -15.21 -9.02 -11.11
C ASN A 210 -16.39 -8.25 -10.51
N LEU A 211 -16.14 -7.23 -9.68
CA LEU A 211 -17.21 -6.45 -9.05
C LEU A 211 -17.98 -5.61 -10.07
N LYS A 212 -17.29 -5.00 -11.04
CA LYS A 212 -17.90 -4.20 -12.10
C LYS A 212 -18.87 -5.00 -12.97
N ASN A 213 -18.53 -6.26 -13.25
CA ASN A 213 -19.34 -7.13 -14.11
C ASN A 213 -20.41 -7.91 -13.33
N GLN A 214 -20.45 -7.79 -11.99
CA GLN A 214 -21.48 -8.44 -11.17
C GLN A 214 -22.77 -7.60 -11.19
N PRO A 215 -23.93 -8.19 -11.54
CA PRO A 215 -25.20 -7.47 -11.45
C PRO A 215 -25.42 -7.00 -10.01
N CYS A 216 -25.96 -5.79 -9.88
CA CYS A 216 -26.38 -5.27 -8.59
C CYS A 216 -27.64 -6.04 -8.17
N HIS A 217 -27.46 -7.03 -7.28
CA HIS A 217 -28.54 -7.85 -6.72
C HIS A 217 -29.33 -7.01 -5.67
N LEU A 218 -29.80 -5.83 -6.07
CA LEU A 218 -30.88 -5.20 -5.32
C LEU A 218 -32.13 -5.98 -5.70
N GLU A 219 -32.59 -6.82 -4.78
CA GLU A 219 -33.93 -7.39 -4.86
C GLU A 219 -34.91 -6.23 -5.06
N LYS A 220 -35.39 -6.06 -6.29
CA LYS A 220 -36.59 -5.28 -6.53
C LYS A 220 -37.70 -6.06 -5.86
N ASN A 221 -38.00 -5.75 -4.60
CA ASN A 221 -39.28 -6.11 -4.03
C ASN A 221 -40.34 -5.57 -5.00
N PRO A 222 -41.11 -6.42 -5.69
CA PRO A 222 -42.23 -5.92 -6.46
C PRO A 222 -43.16 -5.26 -5.43
N SER A 223 -43.28 -3.94 -5.51
CA SER A 223 -44.29 -3.20 -4.77
C SER A 223 -45.64 -3.77 -5.19
N THR A 224 -46.21 -4.59 -4.33
CA THR A 224 -47.59 -5.07 -4.45
C THR A 224 -48.52 -3.88 -4.27
N VAL A 225 -49.13 -3.41 -5.35
CA VAL A 225 -50.44 -2.72 -5.35
C VAL A 225 -51.20 -3.19 -6.57
#